data_AF-A0A060HV73-F1
#
_entry.id   AF-A0A060HV73-F1
#
_cell.length_a   1.000
_cell.length_b   1.000
_cell.length_c   1.000
_cell.angle_alpha   90.00
_cell.angle_beta   90.00
_cell.angle_gamma   90.00
#
_symmetry.space_group_name_H-M   'P 1'
#
loop_
_entity.id
_entity.type
_entity.pdbx_description
1 polymer ?
#
loop_
_entity_poly.entity_id
_entity_poly.type
_entity_poly.pdbx_seq_one_letter_code
_entity_poly.pdbx_strand_id
1 'polypeptide(L)'
;MPNLGKMQMTAVVAVAVAVVASILAGYVAVAPSFSSQKLPASEALLGMPSADAATVDYFLKIDGIEGESTNDKHKGEINVESFSWGASNTGSPSTGGGGGAGKVSFQDISFTKNIDKSSPKLMLATATGEHIKQVVLTGEVSGKKGQQFLQIKLTDVLVSSYQQGGGSGAVPTDSFSLNFAKIEFTYYPVNPDGSLGAPVTGGWDIKANRKA
;
A
#
# COMPACT_ATOMS: atom_id res chain seq x y z
N MET A 1 -63.64 17.80 -12.48
CA MET A 1 -62.53 18.19 -11.59
C MET A 1 -61.44 17.14 -11.73
N PRO A 2 -60.24 17.49 -12.23
CA PRO A 2 -59.20 16.52 -12.61
C PRO A 2 -58.37 16.14 -11.39
N ASN A 3 -57.82 14.93 -11.34
CA ASN A 3 -56.65 14.69 -10.52
C ASN A 3 -55.56 14.00 -11.33
N LEU A 4 -54.42 14.66 -11.32
CA LEU A 4 -53.31 14.60 -12.25
C LEU A 4 -52.09 14.10 -11.47
N GLY A 5 -51.44 13.07 -11.97
CA GLY A 5 -49.99 12.92 -11.84
C GLY A 5 -49.46 12.26 -10.57
N LYS A 6 -48.76 11.14 -10.73
CA LYS A 6 -47.30 11.11 -11.00
C LYS A 6 -46.73 9.71 -10.76
N MET A 7 -46.30 9.11 -11.86
CA MET A 7 -45.10 8.29 -12.04
C MET A 7 -43.94 8.75 -11.12
N GLN A 8 -43.12 7.82 -10.61
CA GLN A 8 -41.67 7.74 -10.82
C GLN A 8 -41.01 6.73 -9.85
N MET A 9 -40.14 5.89 -10.42
CA MET A 9 -39.11 5.05 -9.78
C MET A 9 -38.16 5.88 -8.89
N THR A 10 -37.47 5.25 -7.92
CA THR A 10 -35.99 5.14 -7.88
C THR A 10 -35.51 4.60 -6.52
N ALA A 11 -34.57 3.65 -6.58
CA ALA A 11 -33.93 2.95 -5.48
C ALA A 11 -33.13 3.89 -4.55
N VAL A 12 -33.17 3.62 -3.25
CA VAL A 12 -32.33 4.29 -2.24
C VAL A 12 -31.10 3.43 -1.98
N VAL A 13 -29.95 3.89 -2.48
CA VAL A 13 -28.62 3.42 -2.07
C VAL A 13 -28.19 4.26 -0.87
N ALA A 14 -28.06 3.63 0.30
CA ALA A 14 -27.57 4.30 1.51
C ALA A 14 -26.04 4.18 1.58
N VAL A 15 -25.35 5.30 1.40
CA VAL A 15 -23.92 5.47 1.71
C VAL A 15 -23.84 6.17 3.06
N ALA A 16 -23.33 5.48 4.08
CA ALA A 16 -23.11 6.05 5.40
C ALA A 16 -21.74 6.74 5.46
N VAL A 17 -21.75 8.07 5.62
CA VAL A 17 -20.61 8.90 6.00
C VAL A 17 -20.94 9.48 7.38
N ALA A 18 -20.17 9.14 8.41
CA ALA A 18 -20.33 9.72 9.74
C ALA A 18 -19.17 10.70 10.02
N VAL A 19 -19.55 11.98 10.17
CA VAL A 19 -18.69 13.13 10.47
C VAL A 19 -18.66 13.38 11.98
N VAL A 20 -17.50 13.88 12.42
CA VAL A 20 -17.11 14.32 13.78
C VAL A 20 -17.93 15.52 14.27
N ALA A 21 -18.34 15.54 15.55
CA ALA A 21 -18.53 16.78 16.32
C ALA A 21 -18.56 16.53 17.84
N SER A 22 -17.77 17.33 18.56
CA SER A 22 -17.58 17.41 20.01
C SER A 22 -18.36 18.59 20.61
N ILE A 23 -18.97 18.44 21.79
CA ILE A 23 -19.43 19.55 22.65
C ILE A 23 -19.15 19.23 24.12
N LEU A 24 -18.63 20.25 24.82
CA LEU A 24 -18.14 20.31 26.21
C LEU A 24 -19.22 20.05 27.29
N ALA A 25 -18.82 19.43 28.40
CA ALA A 25 -18.71 20.05 29.74
C ALA A 25 -18.67 18.99 30.86
N GLY A 26 -17.51 18.89 31.52
CA GLY A 26 -17.26 18.39 32.90
C GLY A 26 -18.00 17.16 33.41
N TYR A 27 -17.31 16.02 33.52
CA TYR A 27 -17.50 15.11 34.65
C TYR A 27 -16.23 14.34 35.02
N VAL A 28 -16.06 14.23 36.34
CA VAL A 28 -15.00 13.68 37.18
C VAL A 28 -14.36 12.37 36.68
N ALA A 29 -13.04 12.28 36.86
CA ALA A 29 -12.27 11.06 36.73
C ALA A 29 -12.75 9.98 37.73
N VAL A 30 -13.37 8.94 37.20
CA VAL A 30 -13.45 7.61 37.82
C VAL A 30 -12.78 6.67 36.83
N ALA A 31 -11.63 6.11 37.20
CA ALA A 31 -11.08 4.97 36.51
C ALA A 31 -11.88 3.72 36.96
N PRO A 32 -12.60 3.02 36.07
CA PRO A 32 -13.06 1.68 36.38
C PRO A 32 -12.00 0.70 35.92
N SER A 33 -11.60 -0.16 36.84
CA SER A 33 -10.86 -1.39 36.63
C SER A 33 -11.39 -2.13 35.40
N PHE A 34 -10.58 -2.26 34.36
CA PHE A 34 -10.89 -3.13 33.23
C PHE A 34 -10.84 -4.58 33.71
N SER A 35 -12.01 -5.10 34.08
CA SER A 35 -12.29 -6.52 34.16
C SER A 35 -11.93 -7.14 32.81
N SER A 36 -11.17 -8.24 32.84
CA SER A 36 -10.72 -9.01 31.67
C SER A 36 -11.89 -9.58 30.87
N GLN A 37 -12.55 -8.75 30.06
CA GLN A 37 -13.40 -9.22 28.99
C GLN A 37 -12.51 -9.57 27.81
N LYS A 38 -12.38 -10.87 27.53
CA LYS A 38 -11.83 -11.44 26.30
C LYS A 38 -12.54 -10.77 25.12
N LEU A 39 -11.86 -9.81 24.48
CA LEU A 39 -12.33 -9.18 23.24
C LEU A 39 -12.53 -10.29 22.20
N PRO A 40 -13.74 -10.46 21.63
CA PRO A 40 -13.92 -11.39 20.54
C PRO A 40 -13.05 -10.94 19.37
N ALA A 41 -12.36 -11.89 18.77
CA ALA A 41 -11.49 -11.70 17.62
C ALA A 41 -12.20 -10.90 16.53
N SER A 42 -11.46 -9.98 15.93
CA SER A 42 -11.87 -9.13 14.81
C SER A 42 -12.14 -9.95 13.56
N GLU A 43 -13.26 -10.66 13.52
CA GLU A 43 -13.84 -11.23 12.31
C GLU A 43 -14.55 -10.12 11.53
N ALA A 44 -13.77 -9.31 10.81
CA ALA A 44 -14.17 -8.64 9.57
C ALA A 44 -13.07 -7.65 9.15
N LEU A 45 -12.17 -8.04 8.25
CA LEU A 45 -11.63 -7.05 7.33
C LEU A 45 -11.36 -7.54 5.91
N LEU A 46 -11.18 -8.83 5.65
CA LEU A 46 -11.10 -9.35 4.28
C LEU A 46 -11.78 -10.71 4.30
N GLY A 47 -12.66 -11.00 3.34
CA GLY A 47 -13.37 -12.28 3.21
C GLY A 47 -12.46 -13.48 2.89
N MET A 48 -11.37 -13.64 3.66
CA MET A 48 -10.48 -14.78 3.63
C MET A 48 -11.09 -15.86 4.53
N PRO A 49 -11.27 -17.11 4.03
CA PRO A 49 -11.72 -18.21 4.87
C PRO A 49 -10.69 -18.45 5.99
N SER A 50 -11.17 -18.38 7.23
CA SER A 50 -10.65 -18.93 8.49
C SER A 50 -9.20 -19.43 8.50
N ALA A 51 -8.32 -18.62 9.12
CA ALA A 51 -7.23 -19.01 10.02
C ALA A 51 -6.44 -20.32 9.77
N ASP A 52 -5.88 -20.47 8.57
CA ASP A 52 -4.43 -20.65 8.48
C ASP A 52 -3.86 -19.26 8.21
N ALA A 53 -2.90 -18.78 9.00
CA ALA A 53 -2.28 -17.48 8.78
C ALA A 53 -1.62 -17.50 7.40
N ALA A 54 -2.34 -17.01 6.38
CA ALA A 54 -1.84 -16.92 5.03
C ALA A 54 -0.63 -15.97 5.08
N THR A 55 0.58 -16.54 5.03
CA THR A 55 1.79 -15.75 4.93
C THR A 55 1.79 -15.06 3.57
N VAL A 56 2.40 -13.89 3.51
CA VAL A 56 2.53 -13.12 2.30
C VAL A 56 4.00 -12.97 2.00
N ASP A 57 4.36 -13.27 0.76
CA ASP A 57 5.70 -13.06 0.24
C ASP A 57 5.71 -11.80 -0.62
N TYR A 58 6.74 -10.97 -0.43
CA TYR A 58 6.95 -9.79 -1.24
C TYR A 58 8.23 -9.92 -2.05
N PHE A 59 8.11 -9.64 -3.34
CA PHE A 59 9.22 -9.70 -4.30
C PHE A 59 9.39 -8.34 -4.96
N LEU A 60 10.64 -7.90 -5.11
CA LEU A 60 10.97 -6.63 -5.72
C LEU A 60 11.91 -6.85 -6.90
N LYS A 61 11.39 -6.55 -8.09
CA LYS A 61 12.15 -6.52 -9.33
C LYS A 61 12.67 -5.11 -9.57
N ILE A 62 13.98 -4.97 -9.72
CA ILE A 62 14.66 -3.71 -10.03
C ILE A 62 15.45 -3.89 -11.32
N ASP A 63 15.19 -3.05 -12.33
CA ASP A 63 15.92 -3.13 -13.60
C ASP A 63 17.43 -2.94 -13.37
N GLY A 64 18.25 -3.90 -13.81
CA GLY A 64 19.71 -3.88 -13.66
C GLY A 64 20.25 -4.36 -12.30
N ILE A 65 19.38 -4.56 -11.31
CA ILE A 65 19.75 -5.01 -9.96
C ILE A 65 19.03 -6.34 -9.66
N GLU A 66 19.80 -7.43 -9.74
CA GLU A 66 19.31 -8.76 -9.39
C GLU A 66 19.45 -9.03 -7.89
N GLY A 67 18.43 -9.65 -7.30
CA GLY A 67 18.45 -10.24 -5.96
C GLY A 67 18.60 -11.77 -6.01
N GLU A 68 18.39 -12.43 -4.87
CA GLU A 68 18.65 -13.87 -4.69
C GLU A 68 17.40 -14.74 -4.56
N SER A 69 16.20 -14.24 -4.90
CA SER A 69 14.99 -15.05 -4.81
C SER A 69 15.08 -16.31 -5.67
N THR A 70 14.75 -17.44 -5.06
CA THR A 70 14.69 -18.78 -5.70
C THR A 70 13.27 -19.18 -6.07
N ASN A 71 12.28 -18.31 -5.83
CA ASN A 71 10.89 -18.54 -6.23
C ASN A 71 10.78 -18.68 -7.75
N ASP A 72 10.04 -19.68 -8.24
CA ASP A 72 9.93 -20.00 -9.66
C ASP A 72 9.42 -18.82 -10.52
N LYS A 73 8.51 -18.01 -9.98
CA LYS A 73 7.93 -16.84 -10.67
C LYS A 73 8.76 -15.56 -10.51
N HIS A 74 9.54 -15.48 -9.43
CA HIS A 74 10.28 -14.29 -9.02
C HIS A 74 11.80 -14.53 -8.99
N LYS A 75 12.28 -15.44 -9.83
CA LYS A 75 13.68 -15.87 -9.80
C LYS A 75 14.62 -14.70 -10.08
N GLY A 76 15.57 -14.48 -9.15
CA GLY A 76 16.53 -13.37 -9.24
C GLY A 76 15.97 -12.01 -8.87
N GLU A 77 14.73 -11.93 -8.39
CA GLU A 77 14.19 -10.74 -7.73
C GLU A 77 14.69 -10.67 -6.27
N ILE A 78 14.48 -9.52 -5.62
CA ILE A 78 14.83 -9.29 -4.22
C ILE A 78 13.67 -9.77 -3.35
N ASN A 79 13.96 -10.58 -2.32
CA ASN A 79 12.98 -10.89 -1.29
C ASN A 79 12.85 -9.68 -0.34
N VAL A 80 11.63 -9.19 -0.16
CA VAL A 80 11.34 -8.02 0.68
C VAL A 80 10.70 -8.49 1.98
N GLU A 81 11.21 -8.00 3.11
CA GLU A 81 10.66 -8.29 4.43
C GLU A 81 9.54 -7.32 4.79
N SER A 82 9.72 -6.04 4.46
CA SER A 82 8.68 -5.04 4.65
C SER A 82 8.82 -3.87 3.68
N PHE A 83 7.73 -3.17 3.45
CA PHE A 83 7.72 -1.91 2.72
C PHE A 83 6.69 -0.96 3.33
N SER A 84 6.89 0.34 3.11
CA SER A 84 5.93 1.38 3.48
C SER A 84 5.97 2.53 2.48
N TRP A 85 4.80 3.11 2.23
CA TRP A 85 4.64 4.24 1.34
C TRP A 85 3.39 5.03 1.69
N GLY A 86 3.40 6.32 1.39
CA GLY A 86 2.26 7.19 1.57
C GLY A 86 2.20 8.34 0.57
N ALA A 87 1.00 8.87 0.40
CA ALA A 87 0.76 10.11 -0.31
C ALA A 87 -0.24 10.94 0.50
N SER A 88 -0.04 12.25 0.56
CA SER A 88 -0.94 13.17 1.26
C SER A 88 -1.38 14.29 0.33
N ASN A 89 -2.66 14.69 0.45
CA ASN A 89 -3.17 15.88 -0.20
C ASN A 89 -3.65 16.85 0.88
N THR A 90 -3.09 18.06 0.89
CA THR A 90 -3.43 19.11 1.85
C THR A 90 -4.61 19.97 1.42
N GLY A 91 -5.36 19.56 0.37
CA GLY A 91 -6.57 20.22 -0.09
C GLY A 91 -7.60 20.34 1.05
N SER A 92 -7.73 21.55 1.59
CA SER A 92 -8.80 21.87 2.53
C SER A 92 -10.10 22.08 1.74
N PRO A 93 -11.21 21.42 2.10
CA PRO A 93 -12.52 21.79 1.59
C PRO A 93 -12.94 23.12 2.23
N SER A 94 -12.28 24.23 1.86
CA SER A 94 -12.74 25.54 2.30
C SER A 94 -14.05 25.88 1.57
N THR A 95 -15.00 26.37 2.34
CA THR A 95 -16.35 26.76 1.92
C THR A 95 -16.27 27.93 0.92
N GLY A 96 -16.15 27.64 -0.37
CA GLY A 96 -16.15 28.67 -1.41
C GLY A 96 -15.72 28.10 -2.76
N GLY A 97 -16.53 28.34 -3.79
CA GLY A 97 -16.39 27.71 -5.10
C GLY A 97 -14.98 27.80 -5.70
N GLY A 98 -14.37 26.63 -5.92
CA GLY A 98 -13.35 26.44 -6.96
C GLY A 98 -11.87 26.61 -6.59
N GLY A 99 -11.50 26.75 -5.32
CA GLY A 99 -10.13 27.21 -4.96
C GLY A 99 -9.27 26.35 -4.03
N GLY A 100 -9.58 25.05 -3.84
CA GLY A 100 -8.92 24.21 -2.82
C GLY A 100 -8.10 23.02 -3.32
N ALA A 101 -7.64 23.01 -4.57
CA ALA A 101 -6.90 21.86 -5.11
C ALA A 101 -5.45 21.83 -4.60
N GLY A 102 -5.24 21.28 -3.41
CA GLY A 102 -3.91 20.92 -2.93
C GLY A 102 -3.21 19.98 -3.93
N LYS A 103 -1.94 20.24 -4.23
CA LYS A 103 -1.11 19.30 -4.98
C LYS A 103 -0.79 18.12 -4.06
N VAL A 104 -0.97 16.90 -4.57
CA VAL A 104 -0.59 15.69 -3.83
C VAL A 104 0.92 15.67 -3.62
N SER A 105 1.34 15.37 -2.39
CA SER A 105 2.73 15.10 -2.02
C SER A 105 2.91 13.60 -1.91
N PHE A 106 3.77 13.04 -2.77
CA PHE A 106 4.14 11.63 -2.75
C PHE A 106 5.42 11.46 -1.93
N GLN A 107 5.41 10.49 -1.01
CA GLN A 107 6.59 10.11 -0.26
C GLN A 107 7.39 9.06 -1.04
N ASP A 108 8.67 8.92 -0.70
CA ASP A 108 9.49 7.80 -1.16
C ASP A 108 8.93 6.48 -0.63
N ILE A 109 9.14 5.39 -1.37
CA ILE A 109 8.82 4.04 -0.88
C ILE A 109 10.02 3.52 -0.11
N SER A 110 9.82 3.15 1.15
CA SER A 110 10.86 2.55 1.98
C SER A 110 10.71 1.04 2.01
N PHE A 111 11.83 0.33 1.90
CA PHE A 111 11.92 -1.13 1.88
C PHE A 111 12.92 -1.62 2.92
N THR A 112 12.66 -2.82 3.43
CA THR A 112 13.59 -3.58 4.26
C THR A 112 13.78 -4.97 3.67
N LYS A 113 15.04 -5.42 3.59
CA LYS A 113 15.43 -6.74 3.08
C LYS A 113 16.64 -7.26 3.86
N ASN A 114 16.86 -8.57 3.86
CA ASN A 114 18.15 -9.13 4.28
C ASN A 114 19.22 -8.88 3.23
N ILE A 115 20.47 -8.78 3.65
CA ILE A 115 21.63 -8.64 2.76
C ILE A 115 21.65 -9.76 1.71
N ASP A 116 21.91 -9.39 0.46
CA ASP A 116 22.02 -10.30 -0.68
C ASP A 116 22.89 -9.65 -1.79
N LYS A 117 23.08 -10.30 -2.95
CA LYS A 117 23.86 -9.72 -4.05
C LYS A 117 23.35 -8.37 -4.58
N SER A 118 22.11 -7.96 -4.28
CA SER A 118 21.58 -6.65 -4.68
C SER A 118 22.11 -5.51 -3.79
N SER A 119 22.49 -5.80 -2.55
CA SER A 119 22.95 -4.83 -1.55
C SER A 119 24.06 -3.89 -2.05
N PRO A 120 25.21 -4.38 -2.58
CA PRO A 120 26.25 -3.48 -3.09
C PRO A 120 25.81 -2.66 -4.31
N LYS A 121 24.87 -3.18 -5.12
CA LYS A 121 24.33 -2.44 -6.28
C LYS A 121 23.38 -1.33 -5.85
N LEU A 122 22.56 -1.57 -4.84
CA LEU A 122 21.68 -0.57 -4.24
C LEU A 122 22.50 0.57 -3.62
N MET A 123 23.52 0.22 -2.82
CA MET A 123 24.47 1.19 -2.28
C MET A 123 25.16 2.01 -3.38
N LEU A 124 25.59 1.35 -4.46
CA LEU A 124 26.21 2.05 -5.58
C LEU A 124 25.23 2.98 -6.30
N ALA A 125 24.00 2.54 -6.55
CA ALA A 125 22.96 3.35 -7.17
C ALA A 125 22.63 4.60 -6.33
N THR A 126 22.64 4.49 -4.99
CA THR A 126 22.53 5.64 -4.09
C THR A 126 23.71 6.60 -4.26
N ALA A 127 24.94 6.08 -4.37
CA ALA A 127 26.14 6.89 -4.50
C ALA A 127 26.25 7.59 -5.87
N THR A 128 25.81 6.94 -6.94
CA THR A 128 25.87 7.48 -8.31
C THR A 128 24.67 8.35 -8.66
N GLY A 129 23.54 8.17 -8.00
CA GLY A 129 22.28 8.79 -8.40
C GLY A 129 21.79 8.29 -9.76
N GLU A 130 22.15 7.05 -10.14
CA GLU A 130 21.73 6.46 -11.41
C GLU A 130 20.21 6.22 -11.43
N HIS A 131 19.57 6.65 -12.52
CA HIS A 131 18.14 6.44 -12.75
C HIS A 131 17.86 5.01 -13.21
N ILE A 132 17.06 4.29 -12.44
CA ILE A 132 16.53 2.97 -12.74
C ILE A 132 15.23 3.15 -13.53
N LYS A 133 15.13 2.48 -14.69
CA LYS A 133 13.96 2.65 -15.58
C LYS A 133 12.66 2.22 -14.91
N GLN A 134 12.66 1.05 -14.28
CA GLN A 134 11.47 0.45 -13.71
C GLN A 134 11.80 -0.35 -12.45
N VAL A 135 10.90 -0.26 -11.48
CA VAL A 135 10.86 -1.13 -10.30
C VAL A 135 9.45 -1.68 -10.13
N VAL A 136 9.32 -2.97 -9.82
CA VAL A 136 8.01 -3.62 -9.58
C VAL A 136 8.06 -4.37 -8.25
N LEU A 137 7.23 -3.94 -7.31
CA LEU A 137 6.92 -4.69 -6.09
C LEU A 137 5.70 -5.58 -6.36
N THR A 138 5.81 -6.86 -5.98
CA THR A 138 4.74 -7.85 -6.06
C THR A 138 4.46 -8.41 -4.68
N GLY A 139 3.19 -8.53 -4.31
CA GLY A 139 2.76 -9.25 -3.10
C GLY A 139 1.91 -10.46 -3.49
N GLU A 140 2.30 -11.64 -2.99
CA GLU A 140 1.62 -12.91 -3.24
C GLU A 140 1.23 -13.61 -1.94
N VAL A 141 0.10 -14.30 -1.92
CA VAL A 141 -0.26 -15.19 -0.82
C VAL A 141 0.53 -16.50 -0.92
N SER A 142 1.33 -16.81 0.09
CA SER A 142 2.10 -18.05 0.18
C SER A 142 1.17 -19.27 0.22
N GLY A 143 1.63 -20.41 -0.31
CA GLY A 143 0.90 -21.68 -0.28
C GLY A 143 -0.25 -21.82 -1.29
N LYS A 144 -0.88 -20.72 -1.73
CA LYS A 144 -1.93 -20.73 -2.78
C LYS A 144 -1.37 -20.50 -4.18
N LYS A 145 -0.39 -21.29 -4.61
CA LYS A 145 0.30 -21.15 -5.91
C LYS A 145 0.85 -19.73 -6.20
N GLY A 146 1.08 -18.91 -5.17
CA GLY A 146 1.48 -17.51 -5.36
C GLY A 146 0.37 -16.71 -6.04
N GLN A 147 -0.80 -16.60 -5.40
CA GLN A 147 -1.86 -15.70 -5.88
C GLN A 147 -1.40 -14.27 -5.65
N GLN A 148 -1.00 -13.59 -6.72
CA GLN A 148 -0.65 -12.17 -6.71
C GLN A 148 -1.89 -11.34 -6.38
N PHE A 149 -1.84 -10.61 -5.27
CA PHE A 149 -2.92 -9.69 -4.86
C PHE A 149 -2.50 -8.22 -4.95
N LEU A 150 -1.20 -7.95 -4.99
CA LEU A 150 -0.63 -6.60 -5.03
C LEU A 150 0.43 -6.47 -6.11
N GLN A 151 0.40 -5.35 -6.83
CA GLN A 151 1.50 -4.88 -7.67
C GLN A 151 1.67 -3.37 -7.53
N ILE A 152 2.89 -2.91 -7.24
CA ILE A 152 3.25 -1.49 -7.32
C ILE A 152 4.38 -1.36 -8.33
N LYS A 153 4.13 -0.65 -9.42
CA LYS A 153 5.10 -0.37 -10.48
C LYS A 153 5.53 1.09 -10.41
N LEU A 154 6.83 1.30 -10.31
CA LEU A 154 7.47 2.60 -10.29
C LEU A 154 8.25 2.77 -11.60
N THR A 155 8.22 3.97 -12.15
CA THR A 155 8.95 4.32 -13.39
C THR A 155 9.82 5.55 -13.14
N ASP A 156 11.02 5.55 -13.73
CA ASP A 156 12.05 6.58 -13.57
C ASP A 156 12.37 6.79 -12.08
N VAL A 157 13.13 5.84 -11.54
CA VAL A 157 13.33 5.58 -10.11
C VAL A 157 14.76 5.92 -9.71
N LEU A 158 14.92 6.50 -8.53
CA LEU A 158 16.21 6.75 -7.89
C LEU A 158 16.24 6.06 -6.53
N VAL A 159 17.37 5.47 -6.18
CA VAL A 159 17.61 5.00 -4.80
C VAL A 159 18.00 6.21 -3.95
N SER A 160 17.04 6.77 -3.21
CA SER A 160 17.20 8.03 -2.48
C SER A 160 17.97 7.89 -1.18
N SER A 161 17.94 6.68 -0.58
CA SER A 161 18.76 6.38 0.60
C SER A 161 19.06 4.89 0.70
N TYR A 162 20.17 4.56 1.35
CA TYR A 162 20.58 3.20 1.68
C TYR A 162 21.26 3.18 3.04
N GLN A 163 20.87 2.24 3.89
CA GLN A 163 21.38 2.04 5.23
C GLN A 163 21.46 0.54 5.49
N GLN A 164 22.56 0.08 6.08
CA GLN A 164 22.72 -1.31 6.47
C GLN A 164 22.95 -1.40 7.97
N GLY A 165 22.21 -2.30 8.62
CA GLY A 165 22.32 -2.60 10.03
C GLY A 165 22.73 -4.06 10.24
N GLY A 166 23.51 -4.32 11.28
CA GLY A 166 23.91 -5.67 11.65
C GLY A 166 24.23 -5.75 13.14
N GLY A 167 24.08 -6.95 13.70
CA GLY A 167 24.40 -7.27 15.08
C GLY A 167 25.01 -8.66 15.20
N SER A 168 25.75 -8.91 16.27
CA SER A 168 26.34 -10.23 16.52
C SER A 168 25.25 -11.30 16.56
N GLY A 169 25.37 -12.31 15.70
CA GLY A 169 24.44 -13.44 15.63
C GLY A 169 23.17 -13.23 14.79
N ALA A 170 23.01 -12.09 14.11
CA ALA A 170 21.91 -11.82 13.19
C ALA A 170 22.42 -11.64 11.75
N VAL A 171 21.60 -12.00 10.76
CA VAL A 171 21.84 -11.66 9.36
C VAL A 171 21.70 -10.15 9.21
N PRO A 172 22.64 -9.44 8.55
CA PRO A 172 22.51 -8.01 8.29
C PRO A 172 21.27 -7.70 7.44
N THR A 173 20.67 -6.55 7.73
CA THR A 173 19.47 -6.06 7.06
C THR A 173 19.77 -4.73 6.37
N ASP A 174 19.29 -4.57 5.14
CA ASP A 174 19.32 -3.32 4.41
C ASP A 174 17.97 -2.62 4.51
N SER A 175 18.01 -1.33 4.77
CA SER A 175 16.89 -0.41 4.61
C SER A 175 17.23 0.58 3.51
N PHE A 176 16.34 0.76 2.54
CA PHE A 176 16.56 1.69 1.44
C PHE A 176 15.24 2.34 1.01
N SER A 177 15.34 3.52 0.40
CA SER A 177 14.17 4.25 -0.11
C SER A 177 14.29 4.52 -1.59
N LEU A 178 13.15 4.51 -2.29
CA LEU A 178 13.03 4.77 -3.71
C LEU A 178 12.19 6.03 -3.95
N ASN A 179 12.77 7.01 -4.65
CA ASN A 179 12.06 8.12 -5.25
C ASN A 179 11.70 7.79 -6.70
N PHE A 180 10.60 8.31 -7.22
CA PHE A 180 10.08 7.91 -8.54
C PHE A 180 9.30 9.02 -9.23
N ALA A 181 9.24 8.99 -10.57
CA ALA A 181 8.48 9.98 -11.34
C ALA A 181 7.03 9.55 -11.62
N LYS A 182 6.74 8.25 -11.62
CA LYS A 182 5.40 7.69 -11.87
C LYS A 182 5.18 6.43 -11.04
N ILE A 183 3.95 6.28 -10.56
CA ILE A 183 3.48 5.11 -9.82
C ILE A 183 2.20 4.55 -10.44
N GLU A 184 2.13 3.22 -10.55
CA GLU A 184 0.93 2.46 -10.88
C GLU A 184 0.72 1.41 -9.78
N PHE A 185 -0.43 1.47 -9.11
CA PHE A 185 -0.87 0.53 -8.08
C PHE A 185 -1.95 -0.35 -8.68
N THR A 186 -1.75 -1.67 -8.66
CA THR A 186 -2.76 -2.66 -9.03
C THR A 186 -3.08 -3.57 -7.85
N TYR A 187 -4.37 -3.72 -7.57
CA TYR A 187 -4.90 -4.68 -6.60
C TYR A 187 -5.74 -5.74 -7.31
N TYR A 188 -5.55 -7.01 -6.94
CA TYR A 188 -6.35 -8.12 -7.45
C TYR A 188 -7.29 -8.58 -6.33
N PRO A 189 -8.59 -8.24 -6.41
CA PRO A 189 -9.55 -8.62 -5.38
C PRO A 189 -9.73 -10.14 -5.35
N VAL A 190 -10.00 -10.69 -4.17
CA VAL A 190 -10.33 -12.11 -4.03
C VAL A 190 -11.85 -12.26 -4.08
N ASN A 191 -12.34 -13.06 -5.03
CA ASN A 191 -13.75 -13.40 -5.16
C ASN A 191 -14.19 -14.32 -4.00
N PRO A 192 -15.50 -14.45 -3.72
CA PRO A 192 -16.00 -15.34 -2.67
C PRO A 192 -15.61 -16.82 -2.85
N ASP A 193 -15.34 -17.26 -4.07
CA ASP A 193 -14.88 -18.61 -4.40
C ASP A 193 -13.35 -18.81 -4.20
N GLY A 194 -12.63 -17.77 -3.75
CA GLY A 194 -11.19 -17.78 -3.56
C GLY A 194 -10.36 -17.53 -4.82
N SER A 195 -11.00 -17.33 -5.98
CA SER A 195 -10.31 -16.92 -7.22
C SER A 195 -9.95 -15.43 -7.19
N LEU A 196 -9.02 -15.02 -8.06
CA LEU A 196 -8.74 -13.59 -8.25
C LEU A 196 -9.78 -13.00 -9.21
N GLY A 197 -10.37 -11.87 -8.81
CA GLY A 197 -11.20 -11.04 -9.65
C GLY A 197 -10.39 -10.16 -10.61
N ALA A 198 -11.10 -9.34 -11.38
CA ALA A 198 -10.46 -8.43 -12.33
C ALA A 198 -9.57 -7.41 -11.60
N PRO A 199 -8.35 -7.11 -12.11
CA PRO A 199 -7.46 -6.16 -11.47
C PRO A 199 -8.06 -4.76 -11.44
N VAL A 200 -7.86 -4.07 -10.31
CA VAL A 200 -8.18 -2.65 -10.15
C VAL A 200 -6.87 -1.87 -10.13
N THR A 201 -6.67 -1.04 -11.14
CA THR A 201 -5.44 -0.25 -11.30
C THR A 201 -5.74 1.24 -11.15
N GLY A 202 -4.89 1.93 -10.38
CA GLY A 202 -4.82 3.38 -10.33
C GLY A 202 -3.37 3.83 -10.45
N GLY A 203 -3.12 4.99 -11.04
CA GLY A 203 -1.76 5.49 -11.21
C GLY A 203 -1.69 7.01 -11.32
N TRP A 204 -0.50 7.53 -11.05
CA TRP A 204 -0.21 8.95 -11.13
C TRP A 204 1.17 9.19 -11.73
N ASP A 205 1.21 10.11 -12.68
CA ASP A 205 2.43 10.69 -13.23
C ASP A 205 2.75 11.94 -12.42
N ILE A 206 3.74 11.86 -11.52
CA ILE A 206 4.12 12.95 -10.61
C ILE A 206 4.72 14.08 -11.42
N LYS A 207 5.56 13.75 -12.41
CA LYS A 207 6.23 14.72 -13.27
C LYS A 207 5.24 15.50 -14.14
N ALA A 208 4.24 14.82 -14.70
CA ALA A 208 3.18 15.46 -15.49
C ALA A 208 1.99 15.94 -14.65
N ASN A 209 1.96 15.66 -13.35
CA ASN A 209 0.89 15.96 -12.40
C ASN A 209 -0.51 15.57 -12.93
N ARG A 210 -0.65 14.33 -13.40
CA ARG A 210 -1.91 13.79 -13.95
C ARG A 210 -2.04 12.29 -13.69
N LYS A 211 -3.23 11.74 -13.88
CA LYS A 211 -3.45 10.29 -13.89
C LYS A 211 -2.55 9.63 -14.94
N ALA A 212 -1.90 8.54 -14.55
CA ALA A 212 -1.02 7.76 -15.42
C ALA A 212 -1.81 6.90 -16.41
#